data_AF-A0A060CH25-F1
#
_entry.id   AF-A0A060CH25-F1
#
_cell.length_a   1.000
_cell.length_b   1.000
_cell.length_c   1.000
_cell.angle_alpha   90.00
_cell.angle_beta   90.00
_cell.angle_gamma   90.00
#
_symmetry.space_group_name_H-M   'P 1'
#
loop_
_entity.id
_entity.type
_entity.pdbx_description
1 polymer ?
#
loop_
_entity_poly.entity_id
_entity_poly.type
_entity_poly.pdbx_seq_one_letter_code
_entity_poly.pdbx_strand_id
1 'polypeptide(L)'
;MIPIPECGDRWHLQLGYDPQQYDAPEGSYSSNPDDGLTRVNEFRDFVNAYNQAGVGVVMDVVYNHMPSQNGTSFERVFPGYYFRSTSYSGAGVDIASQRSMVRKF
;
A
#
# COMPACT_ATOMS: atom_id res chain seq x y z
N MET A 1 7.72 10.51 3.30
CA MET A 1 7.63 9.41 4.28
C MET A 1 7.78 8.12 3.50
N ILE A 2 8.47 7.12 4.04
CA ILE A 2 8.55 5.75 3.49
C ILE A 2 7.11 5.19 3.31
N PRO A 3 6.86 4.23 2.39
CA PRO A 3 5.51 3.77 2.12
C PRO A 3 4.74 3.36 3.38
N ILE A 4 3.50 3.83 3.46
CA ILE A 4 2.52 3.54 4.51
C ILE A 4 1.48 2.48 4.10
N PRO A 5 1.34 2.01 2.83
CA PRO A 5 0.49 0.87 2.54
C PRO A 5 0.90 -0.39 3.31
N GLU A 6 -0.08 -1.22 3.64
CA GLU A 6 0.17 -2.49 4.34
C GLU A 6 1.09 -3.43 3.52
N CYS A 7 2.19 -3.86 4.13
CA CYS A 7 3.32 -4.55 3.49
C CYS A 7 3.68 -5.90 4.12
N GLY A 8 3.06 -6.34 5.23
CA GLY A 8 3.20 -7.70 5.77
C GLY A 8 3.56 -7.79 7.26
N ASP A 9 4.40 -8.76 7.63
CA ASP A 9 4.56 -9.19 9.03
C ASP A 9 5.35 -8.22 9.92
N ARG A 10 4.85 -8.02 11.15
CA ARG A 10 5.34 -7.06 12.17
C ARG A 10 6.76 -7.30 12.69
N TRP A 11 7.34 -8.48 12.45
CA TRP A 11 8.61 -8.93 13.04
C TRP A 11 9.82 -8.79 12.11
N HIS A 12 9.59 -8.47 10.84
CA HIS A 12 10.67 -8.26 9.88
C HIS A 12 10.77 -6.78 9.52
N LEU A 13 11.99 -6.24 9.60
CA LEU A 13 12.28 -4.89 9.12
C LEU A 13 12.23 -4.89 7.60
N GLN A 14 11.21 -4.24 7.06
CA GLN A 14 10.99 -4.08 5.62
C GLN A 14 10.93 -2.60 5.27
N LEU A 15 11.31 -2.27 4.03
CA LEU A 15 11.27 -0.89 3.54
C LEU A 15 9.85 -0.44 3.13
N GLY A 16 8.85 -1.34 3.09
CA GLY A 16 7.46 -0.98 2.79
C GLY A 16 7.06 -1.00 1.31
N TYR A 17 7.94 -1.43 0.41
CA TYR A 17 7.68 -1.38 -1.04
C TYR A 17 6.90 -2.57 -1.61
N ASP A 18 6.42 -3.49 -0.76
CA ASP A 18 5.66 -4.68 -1.19
C ASP A 18 4.17 -4.56 -0.80
N PRO A 19 3.36 -3.75 -1.51
CA PRO A 19 2.00 -3.43 -1.10
C PRO A 19 1.05 -4.64 -1.18
N GLN A 20 0.24 -4.82 -0.13
CA GLN A 20 -0.88 -5.78 -0.08
C GLN A 20 -2.26 -5.09 -0.08
N GLN A 21 -2.36 -3.95 0.58
CA GLN A 21 -3.55 -3.10 0.64
C GLN A 21 -3.12 -1.64 0.41
N TYR A 22 -3.55 -1.01 -0.69
CA TYR A 22 -3.12 0.35 -1.03
C TYR A 22 -3.71 1.44 -0.13
N ASP A 23 -4.97 1.25 0.28
CA ASP A 23 -5.74 2.28 0.99
C ASP A 23 -5.75 2.07 2.52
N ALA A 24 -5.11 1.00 3.00
CA ALA A 24 -5.01 0.70 4.41
C ALA A 24 -3.63 1.08 4.94
N PRO A 25 -3.53 1.85 6.04
CA PRO A 25 -2.27 2.11 6.69
C PRO A 25 -1.61 0.81 7.20
N GLU A 26 -0.29 0.83 7.21
CA GLU A 26 0.57 -0.24 7.68
C GLU A 26 0.36 -0.52 9.17
N GLY A 27 0.12 -1.80 9.51
CA GLY A 27 -0.21 -2.21 10.86
C GLY A 27 0.99 -2.16 11.82
N SER A 28 2.22 -2.32 11.32
CA SER A 28 3.41 -2.31 12.17
C SER A 28 3.69 -0.96 12.84
N TYR A 29 3.24 0.15 12.25
CA TYR A 29 3.32 1.48 12.85
C TYR A 29 2.20 1.77 13.85
N SER A 30 1.18 0.92 13.91
CA SER A 30 0.06 1.06 14.85
C SER A 30 0.45 0.61 16.25
N SER A 31 -0.05 1.28 17.29
CA SER A 31 0.04 0.76 18.66
C SER A 31 -0.71 -0.58 18.82
N ASN A 32 -1.88 -0.69 18.19
CA ASN A 32 -2.69 -1.89 18.13
C ASN A 32 -2.98 -2.29 16.67
N PRO A 33 -2.32 -3.31 16.12
CA PRO A 33 -2.49 -3.72 14.72
C PRO A 33 -3.77 -4.52 14.52
N ASP A 34 -4.29 -5.18 15.56
CA ASP A 34 -5.49 -6.02 15.50
C ASP A 34 -6.78 -5.18 15.41
N ASP A 35 -6.70 -3.90 15.75
CA ASP A 35 -7.76 -2.92 15.54
C ASP A 35 -7.45 -2.01 14.34
N GLY A 36 -8.18 -2.24 13.25
CA GLY A 36 -8.03 -1.45 12.01
C GLY A 36 -8.36 0.04 12.17
N LEU A 37 -9.16 0.44 13.17
CA LEU A 37 -9.45 1.85 13.39
C LEU A 37 -8.31 2.58 14.10
N THR A 38 -7.57 1.88 14.98
CA THR A 38 -6.42 2.46 15.70
C THR A 38 -5.40 3.03 14.71
N ARG A 39 -4.98 2.24 13.71
CA ARG A 39 -3.98 2.68 12.71
C ARG A 39 -4.43 3.89 11.87
N VAL A 40 -5.73 3.98 11.56
CA VAL A 40 -6.30 5.11 10.80
C VAL A 40 -6.31 6.38 11.65
N ASN A 41 -6.73 6.27 12.91
CA ASN A 41 -6.76 7.41 13.83
C ASN A 41 -5.36 7.92 14.14
N GLU A 42 -4.41 7.04 14.42
CA GLU A 42 -3.02 7.42 14.70
C GLU A 42 -2.36 8.09 13.50
N PHE A 43 -2.59 7.58 12.28
CA PHE A 43 -2.09 8.24 11.07
C PHE A 43 -2.71 9.62 10.86
N ARG A 44 -4.02 9.77 11.10
CA ARG A 44 -4.69 11.08 11.04
C ARG A 44 -4.10 12.06 12.05
N ASP A 45 -3.87 11.61 13.27
CA ASP A 45 -3.35 12.45 14.34
C ASP A 45 -1.89 12.86 14.06
N PHE A 46 -1.09 11.96 13.48
CA PHE A 46 0.24 12.27 12.93
C PHE A 46 0.18 13.38 11.87
N VAL A 47 -0.65 13.23 10.84
CA VAL A 47 -0.79 14.26 9.78
C VAL A 47 -1.25 15.60 10.37
N ASN A 48 -2.20 15.57 11.31
CA ASN A 48 -2.69 16.78 11.98
C ASN A 48 -1.58 17.49 12.77
N ALA A 49 -0.73 16.76 13.50
CA ALA A 49 0.37 17.35 14.25
C ALA A 49 1.38 18.07 13.34
N TYR A 50 1.72 17.46 12.19
CA TYR A 50 2.63 18.08 11.21
C TYR A 50 1.99 19.31 10.55
N ASN A 51 0.71 19.23 10.20
CA ASN A 51 -0.01 20.39 9.65
C ASN A 51 -0.07 21.56 10.66
N GLN A 52 -0.29 21.30 11.95
CA GLN A 52 -0.27 22.32 13.00
C GLN A 52 1.13 22.94 13.18
N ALA A 53 2.19 22.17 12.93
CA ALA A 53 3.56 22.67 12.90
C ALA A 53 3.94 23.40 11.60
N GLY A 54 3.02 23.51 10.62
CA GLY A 54 3.29 24.14 9.33
C GLY A 54 4.12 23.28 8.38
N VAL A 55 4.19 21.97 8.60
CA VAL A 55 4.97 21.02 7.80
C VAL A 55 4.05 20.16 6.95
N GLY A 56 4.29 20.13 5.63
CA GLY A 56 3.56 19.25 4.71
C GLY A 56 4.03 17.80 4.80
N VAL A 57 3.09 16.86 4.69
CA VAL A 57 3.37 15.42 4.67
C VAL A 57 3.28 14.89 3.24
N VAL A 58 4.36 14.28 2.73
CA VAL A 58 4.40 13.61 1.42
C VAL A 58 4.45 12.09 1.65
N MET A 59 3.49 11.38 1.05
CA MET A 59 3.42 9.91 1.09
C MET A 59 4.14 9.32 -0.11
N ASP A 60 5.01 8.36 0.14
CA ASP A 60 5.55 7.48 -0.91
C ASP A 60 4.52 6.37 -1.20
N VAL A 61 4.17 6.20 -2.48
CA VAL A 61 3.07 5.33 -2.92
C VAL A 61 3.55 4.41 -4.04
N VAL A 62 3.18 3.14 -3.95
CA VAL A 62 3.76 2.06 -4.76
C VAL A 62 2.71 1.42 -5.67
N TYR A 63 2.14 2.19 -6.60
CA TYR A 63 1.10 1.67 -7.52
C TYR A 63 1.67 0.92 -8.74
N ASN A 64 2.99 0.75 -8.82
CA ASN A 64 3.64 0.16 -9.99
C ASN A 64 3.61 -1.38 -9.98
N HIS A 65 3.65 -2.01 -8.81
CA HIS A 65 3.76 -3.46 -8.69
C HIS A 65 3.06 -4.00 -7.44
N MET A 66 2.94 -5.34 -7.40
CA MET A 66 2.70 -6.11 -6.18
C MET A 66 3.74 -7.23 -6.06
N PRO A 67 4.04 -7.70 -4.84
CA PRO A 67 5.00 -8.78 -4.62
C PRO A 67 4.57 -10.10 -5.29
N SER A 68 3.26 -10.36 -5.40
CA SER A 68 2.73 -11.50 -6.14
C SER A 68 1.33 -11.23 -6.68
N GLN A 69 0.94 -11.90 -7.77
CA GLN A 69 -0.43 -11.85 -8.29
C GLN A 69 -1.38 -12.76 -7.50
N ASN A 70 -0.88 -13.91 -7.05
CA ASN A 70 -1.68 -14.95 -6.41
C ASN A 70 -2.15 -14.51 -5.02
N GLY A 71 -3.42 -14.73 -4.71
CA GLY A 71 -3.99 -14.43 -3.40
C GLY A 71 -4.34 -12.96 -3.17
N THR A 72 -4.05 -12.07 -4.13
CA THR A 72 -4.44 -10.66 -4.07
C THR A 72 -5.95 -10.48 -4.21
N SER A 73 -6.47 -9.39 -3.62
CA SER A 73 -7.87 -9.00 -3.80
C SER A 73 -8.21 -8.76 -5.28
N PHE A 74 -7.27 -8.22 -6.04
CA PHE A 74 -7.42 -7.98 -7.48
C PHE A 74 -7.62 -9.25 -8.29
N GLU A 75 -6.80 -10.28 -8.06
CA GLU A 75 -6.93 -11.55 -8.78
C GLU A 75 -8.20 -12.30 -8.36
N ARG A 76 -8.67 -12.12 -7.11
CA ARG A 76 -9.94 -12.69 -6.64
C ARG A 76 -11.18 -12.02 -7.23
N VAL A 77 -11.14 -10.70 -7.44
CA VAL A 77 -12.28 -9.93 -7.98
C VAL A 77 -12.37 -10.08 -9.49
N PHE A 78 -11.26 -9.94 -10.22
CA PHE A 78 -11.24 -10.09 -11.67
C PHE A 78 -9.90 -10.67 -12.14
N PRO A 79 -9.82 -12.00 -12.31
CA PRO A 79 -8.60 -12.70 -12.69
C PRO A 79 -7.96 -12.16 -13.97
N GLY A 80 -6.65 -11.90 -13.93
CA GLY A 80 -5.85 -11.49 -15.10
C GLY A 80 -6.06 -10.06 -15.61
N TYR A 81 -6.89 -9.23 -14.97
CA TYR A 81 -7.17 -7.85 -15.41
C TYR A 81 -6.33 -6.78 -14.72
N TYR A 82 -5.90 -6.96 -13.49
CA TYR A 82 -5.14 -5.91 -12.78
C TYR A 82 -3.64 -5.95 -13.08
N PHE A 83 -3.12 -7.05 -13.61
CA PHE A 83 -1.70 -7.27 -13.85
C PHE A 83 -1.34 -7.35 -15.34
N ARG A 84 -0.12 -6.94 -15.68
CA ARG A 84 0.45 -7.13 -17.02
C ARG A 84 0.89 -8.58 -17.20
N SER A 85 0.87 -9.06 -18.44
CA SER A 85 1.39 -10.39 -18.80
C SER A 85 2.92 -10.47 -18.74
N THR A 86 3.60 -9.33 -18.79
CA THR A 86 5.06 -9.21 -18.73
C THR A 86 5.40 -8.16 -17.68
N SER A 87 6.31 -8.51 -16.77
CA SER A 87 6.78 -7.65 -15.68
C SER A 87 8.09 -6.98 -16.05
N TYR A 88 8.20 -5.68 -15.74
CA TYR A 88 9.34 -4.83 -16.02
C TYR A 88 9.88 -4.15 -14.75
N SER A 89 9.14 -4.12 -13.65
CA SER A 89 9.58 -3.49 -12.39
C SER A 89 10.75 -4.20 -11.71
N GLY A 90 10.92 -5.51 -11.96
CA GLY A 90 11.91 -6.34 -11.27
C GLY A 90 11.56 -6.62 -9.80
N ALA A 91 10.39 -6.17 -9.33
CA ALA A 91 9.95 -6.24 -7.94
C ALA A 91 8.70 -7.13 -7.73
N GLY A 92 8.31 -7.90 -8.76
CA GLY A 92 7.16 -8.80 -8.70
C GLY A 92 6.32 -8.71 -9.97
N VAL A 93 5.01 -8.54 -9.81
CA VAL A 93 4.07 -8.39 -10.93
C VAL A 93 3.73 -6.94 -11.16
N ASP A 94 3.79 -6.50 -12.42
CA ASP A 94 3.47 -5.13 -12.79
C ASP A 94 1.96 -4.88 -12.86
N ILE A 95 1.55 -3.74 -12.32
CA ILE A 95 0.17 -3.26 -12.41
C ILE A 95 -0.14 -2.74 -13.82
N ALA A 96 -1.28 -3.16 -14.37
CA ALA A 96 -1.73 -2.81 -15.72
C ALA A 96 -2.43 -1.43 -15.77
N SER A 97 -1.73 -0.37 -15.37
CA SER A 97 -2.24 1.03 -15.30
C SER A 97 -2.85 1.58 -16.60
N GLN A 98 -2.56 0.95 -17.74
CA GLN A 98 -3.19 1.28 -19.02
C GLN A 98 -4.69 0.92 -19.07
N ARG A 99 -5.15 -0.03 -18.25
CA ARG A 99 -6.55 -0.49 -18.20
C ARG A 99 -7.41 0.48 -17.40
N SER A 100 -8.63 0.73 -17.86
CA SER A 100 -9.50 1.79 -17.31
C SER A 100 -9.78 1.64 -15.82
N MET A 101 -10.11 0.44 -15.35
CA MET A 101 -10.43 0.21 -13.93
C MET A 101 -9.18 0.21 -13.04
N VAL A 102 -8.00 -0.04 -13.61
CA VAL A 102 -6.72 0.05 -12.88
C VAL A 102 -6.27 1.50 -12.76
N ARG A 103 -6.49 2.33 -13.79
CA ARG A 103 -6.21 3.77 -13.75
C ARG A 103 -7.12 4.53 -12.80
N LYS A 104 -8.35 4.05 -12.64
CA LYS A 104 -9.35 4.65 -11.75
C LYS A 104 -9.07 4.36 -10.28
N PHE A 105 -8.50 3.19 -10.01
CA PHE A 105 -8.07 2.78 -8.68
C PHE A 105 -6.95 3.70 -8.20
#